data_AF-A0A961IV13-F1
#
_entry.id   AF-A0A961IV13-F1
#
_cell.length_a   1.000
_cell.length_b   1.000
_cell.length_c   1.000
_cell.angle_alpha   90.00
_cell.angle_beta   90.00
_cell.angle_gamma   90.00
#
_symmetry.space_group_name_H-M   'P 1'
#
loop_
_entity.id
_entity.type
_entity.pdbx_description
1 polymer ?
#
loop_
_entity_poly.entity_id
_entity_poly.type
_entity_poly.pdbx_seq_one_letter_code
_entity_poly.pdbx_strand_id
1 'polypeptide(L)'
;MTRLITLLAFVVALTLPARAQSEEIVAGLSQNVVSITATFVGSEILIFGAVKREAPAPDSELGVAVVVEGPSHPITVRRKDRRMGIWVNTDSVEVQRAPSFYAISTSAPFDELVNEDVDSAMHISIPEAVRIFTSEEVSDPENFAAALIRIREKAGLYKIDEGNVNITDDTLFDTRIELPANLTEGTYRTRIFLTRGGEIVADYTT
;
A
#
# COMPACT_ATOMS: atom_id res chain seq x y z
N MET A 1 23.84 54.21 -8.56
CA MET A 1 24.34 52.84 -8.85
C MET A 1 24.17 51.89 -7.67
N THR A 2 24.44 52.31 -6.43
CA THR A 2 24.26 51.50 -5.20
C THR A 2 22.83 51.01 -4.95
N ARG A 3 21.79 51.79 -5.31
CA ARG A 3 20.38 51.37 -5.18
C ARG A 3 19.95 50.26 -6.16
N LEU A 4 20.59 50.17 -7.32
CA LEU A 4 20.29 49.14 -8.32
C LEU A 4 20.92 47.79 -7.92
N ILE A 5 22.12 47.83 -7.32
CA ILE A 5 22.83 46.66 -6.80
C ILE A 5 22.09 46.06 -5.59
N THR A 6 21.51 46.90 -4.72
CA THR A 6 20.71 46.43 -3.58
C THR A 6 19.40 45.79 -4.02
N LEU A 7 18.74 46.34 -5.05
CA LEU A 7 17.51 45.74 -5.59
C LEU A 7 17.78 44.37 -6.25
N LEU A 8 18.90 44.24 -6.99
CA LEU A 8 19.28 42.99 -7.64
C LEU A 8 19.68 41.91 -6.61
N ALA A 9 20.37 42.29 -5.53
CA ALA A 9 20.70 41.38 -4.44
C ALA A 9 19.46 40.86 -3.69
N PHE A 10 18.42 41.69 -3.55
CA PHE A 10 17.16 41.29 -2.91
C PHE A 10 16.38 40.29 -3.78
N VAL A 11 16.32 40.49 -5.10
CA VAL A 11 15.65 39.55 -6.02
C VAL A 11 16.37 38.20 -6.08
N VAL A 12 17.71 38.18 -6.03
CA VAL A 12 18.48 36.92 -6.00
C VAL A 12 18.30 36.16 -4.69
N ALA A 13 18.14 36.87 -3.56
CA ALA A 13 17.85 36.25 -2.27
C ALA A 13 16.46 35.61 -2.20
N LEU A 14 15.47 36.12 -2.95
CA LEU A 14 14.14 35.51 -3.08
C LEU A 14 14.10 34.28 -4.00
N THR A 15 15.15 34.05 -4.80
CA THR A 15 15.26 32.88 -5.69
C THR A 15 16.10 31.74 -5.12
N LEU A 16 16.54 31.84 -3.86
CA LEU A 16 17.15 30.70 -3.18
C LEU A 16 16.09 29.59 -3.13
N PRO A 17 16.31 28.43 -3.78
CA PRO A 17 15.38 27.34 -3.70
C PRO A 17 15.24 27.00 -2.22
N ALA A 18 14.02 27.07 -1.68
CA ALA A 18 13.72 26.43 -0.41
C ALA A 18 14.22 24.99 -0.56
N ARG A 19 15.25 24.62 0.20
CA ARG A 19 15.76 23.25 0.15
C ARG A 19 14.61 22.38 0.58
N ALA A 20 14.02 21.66 -0.37
CA ALA A 20 13.08 20.60 -0.06
C ALA A 20 13.78 19.70 0.95
N GLN A 21 13.21 19.58 2.14
CA GLN A 21 13.73 18.67 3.15
C GLN A 21 13.55 17.26 2.58
N SER A 22 14.66 16.58 2.31
CA SER A 22 14.62 15.19 1.87
C SER A 22 14.43 14.30 3.09
N GLU A 23 13.31 13.59 3.13
CA GLU A 23 13.09 12.49 4.05
C GLU A 23 13.35 11.17 3.31
N GLU A 24 14.04 10.25 3.97
CA GLU A 24 14.36 8.92 3.45
C GLU A 24 13.88 7.87 4.46
N ILE A 25 13.42 6.73 3.98
CA ILE A 25 13.02 5.60 4.84
C ILE A 25 14.19 4.64 4.96
N VAL A 26 14.54 4.29 6.20
CA VAL A 26 15.40 3.15 6.49
C VAL A 26 14.57 2.14 7.27
N ALA A 27 14.31 0.98 6.70
CA ALA A 27 13.43 -0.03 7.28
C ALA A 27 14.06 -1.41 7.36
N GLY A 28 13.48 -2.25 8.23
CA GLY A 28 13.85 -3.64 8.44
C GLY A 28 12.63 -4.49 8.80
N LEU A 29 12.82 -5.81 8.72
CA LEU A 29 11.84 -6.82 9.07
C LEU A 29 12.41 -7.69 10.18
N SER A 30 11.58 -8.10 11.16
CA SER A 30 12.00 -9.06 12.19
C SER A 30 12.35 -10.43 11.60
N GLN A 31 11.70 -10.78 10.48
CA GLN A 31 11.95 -12.00 9.75
C GLN A 31 11.72 -11.75 8.27
N ASN A 32 12.69 -12.12 7.42
CA ASN A 32 12.62 -11.98 5.97
C ASN A 32 12.26 -13.30 5.26
N VAL A 33 12.13 -14.41 6.00
CA VAL A 33 11.76 -15.73 5.47
C VAL A 33 10.82 -16.43 6.44
N VAL A 34 9.64 -16.84 5.95
CA VAL A 34 8.66 -17.63 6.69
C VAL A 34 8.52 -19.00 6.01
N SER A 35 8.75 -20.08 6.76
CA SER A 35 8.63 -21.44 6.23
C SER A 35 7.18 -21.95 6.30
N ILE A 36 6.52 -22.05 5.14
CA ILE A 36 5.17 -22.62 5.03
C ILE A 36 5.29 -24.14 4.93
N THR A 37 4.82 -24.85 5.96
CA THR A 37 4.80 -26.32 6.02
C THR A 37 3.35 -26.82 6.14
N ALA A 38 3.13 -28.13 6.03
CA ALA A 38 1.79 -28.73 6.20
C ALA A 38 1.14 -28.46 7.58
N THR A 39 1.92 -28.00 8.56
CA THR A 39 1.47 -27.65 9.91
C THR A 39 1.55 -26.15 10.19
N PHE A 40 1.69 -25.30 9.17
CA PHE A 40 1.71 -23.86 9.33
C PHE A 40 0.35 -23.35 9.83
N VAL A 41 0.36 -22.64 10.95
CA VAL A 41 -0.85 -22.11 11.62
C VAL A 41 -0.99 -20.59 11.48
N GLY A 42 -0.12 -19.97 10.68
CA GLY A 42 0.05 -18.51 10.62
C GLY A 42 1.29 -18.05 11.37
N SER A 43 1.67 -16.80 11.15
CA SER A 43 2.77 -16.13 11.83
C SER A 43 2.52 -14.63 11.94
N GLU A 44 3.45 -13.91 12.53
CA GLU A 44 3.42 -12.45 12.59
C GLU A 44 4.81 -11.93 12.20
N ILE A 45 4.84 -10.85 11.41
CA ILE A 45 6.07 -10.13 11.10
C ILE A 45 6.01 -8.74 11.71
N LEU A 46 7.08 -8.33 12.41
CA LEU A 46 7.27 -6.96 12.85
C LEU A 46 8.05 -6.22 11.77
N ILE A 47 7.44 -5.16 11.27
CA ILE A 47 8.03 -4.22 10.32
C ILE A 47 8.36 -2.97 11.10
N PHE A 48 9.60 -2.50 11.01
CA PHE A 48 10.05 -1.33 11.73
C PHE A 48 10.98 -0.50 10.86
N GLY A 49 11.06 0.79 11.15
CA GLY A 49 11.94 1.68 10.42
C GLY A 49 12.11 3.02 11.09
N ALA A 50 12.88 3.87 10.41
CA ALA A 50 13.16 5.22 10.81
C ALA A 50 13.06 6.16 9.60
N VAL A 51 12.55 7.36 9.85
CA VAL A 51 12.63 8.50 8.94
C VAL A 51 13.98 9.17 9.12
N LYS A 52 14.83 9.04 8.12
CA LYS A 52 16.12 9.71 8.05
C LYS A 52 15.93 11.09 7.42
N ARG A 53 16.42 12.11 8.11
CA ARG A 53 16.37 13.52 7.67
C ARG A 53 17.63 14.26 8.11
N GLU A 54 18.01 15.27 7.34
CA GLU A 54 19.18 16.13 7.65
C GLU A 54 18.80 17.38 8.47
N ALA A 55 17.51 17.71 8.52
CA ALA A 55 16.96 18.88 9.19
C ALA A 55 15.84 18.46 10.15
N PRO A 56 15.40 19.33 11.08
CA PRO A 56 14.32 19.03 12.01
C PRO A 56 13.02 18.61 11.30
N ALA A 57 12.15 17.90 12.04
CA ALA A 57 10.82 17.54 11.58
C ALA A 57 10.08 18.75 11.00
N PRO A 58 9.46 18.64 9.81
CA PRO A 58 8.47 19.61 9.38
C PRO A 58 7.31 19.70 10.38
N ASP A 59 6.65 20.86 10.46
CA ASP A 59 5.49 21.04 11.37
C ASP A 59 4.23 20.25 10.94
N SER A 60 4.19 19.77 9.70
CA SER A 60 3.12 18.90 9.21
C SER A 60 3.15 17.54 9.91
N GLU A 61 1.99 16.94 10.12
CA GLU A 61 1.88 15.61 10.72
C GLU A 61 2.51 14.53 9.81
N LEU A 62 3.26 13.60 10.42
CA LEU A 62 3.84 12.46 9.71
C LEU A 62 2.84 11.31 9.69
N GLY A 63 2.58 10.82 8.49
CA GLY A 63 1.86 9.59 8.26
C GLY A 63 2.77 8.49 7.74
N VAL A 64 2.44 7.25 8.11
CA VAL A 64 3.11 6.05 7.60
C VAL A 64 2.07 5.04 7.16
N ALA A 65 2.18 4.58 5.92
CA ALA A 65 1.41 3.45 5.40
C ALA A 65 2.36 2.32 5.01
N VAL A 66 2.08 1.12 5.53
CA VAL A 66 2.84 -0.10 5.24
C VAL A 66 1.93 -1.07 4.51
N VAL A 67 2.36 -1.52 3.34
CA VAL A 67 1.63 -2.47 2.50
C VAL A 67 2.44 -3.74 2.34
N VAL A 68 1.84 -4.89 2.60
CA VAL A 68 2.43 -6.20 2.35
C VAL A 68 1.61 -6.92 1.29
N GLU A 69 2.22 -7.18 0.14
CA GLU A 69 1.61 -7.89 -0.98
C GLU A 69 2.25 -9.27 -1.20
N GLY A 70 1.41 -10.29 -1.33
CA GLY A 70 1.83 -11.64 -1.70
C GLY A 70 1.99 -11.82 -3.21
N PRO A 71 2.47 -13.00 -3.65
CA PRO A 71 2.66 -13.28 -5.07
C PRO A 71 1.34 -13.13 -5.84
N SER A 72 1.41 -12.47 -7.00
CA SER A 72 0.28 -12.25 -7.90
C SER A 72 0.44 -13.09 -9.17
N HIS A 73 -0.50 -14.01 -9.38
CA HIS A 73 -0.60 -14.81 -10.60
C HIS A 73 -1.95 -14.55 -11.28
N PRO A 74 -2.04 -14.67 -12.62
CA PRO A 74 -3.33 -14.61 -13.30
C PRO A 74 -4.29 -15.66 -12.76
N ILE A 75 -5.54 -15.27 -12.49
CA ILE A 75 -6.59 -16.17 -12.03
C ILE A 75 -7.87 -15.99 -12.84
N THR A 76 -8.69 -17.04 -12.95
CA THR A 76 -10.03 -16.94 -13.55
C THR A 76 -11.08 -16.89 -12.45
N VAL A 77 -11.80 -15.77 -12.34
CA VAL A 77 -12.97 -15.65 -11.48
C VAL A 77 -14.21 -16.11 -12.24
N ARG A 78 -15.04 -16.94 -11.61
CA ARG A 78 -16.25 -17.51 -12.22
C ARG A 78 -17.49 -17.13 -11.43
N ARG A 79 -18.54 -16.67 -12.12
CA ARG A 79 -19.86 -16.44 -11.52
C ARG A 79 -20.66 -17.74 -11.54
N LYS A 80 -21.13 -18.17 -10.37
CA LYS A 80 -22.06 -19.28 -10.22
C LYS A 80 -23.48 -18.77 -10.11
N ASP A 81 -24.36 -19.27 -10.97
CA ASP A 81 -25.79 -19.04 -10.89
C ASP A 81 -26.55 -20.36 -10.85
N ARG A 82 -27.77 -20.31 -10.32
CA ARG A 82 -28.65 -21.47 -10.27
C ARG A 82 -29.50 -21.55 -11.53
N ARG A 83 -29.25 -22.55 -12.37
CA ARG A 83 -30.01 -22.83 -13.59
C ARG A 83 -30.69 -24.18 -13.44
N MET A 84 -32.01 -24.24 -13.67
CA MET A 84 -32.78 -25.48 -13.59
C MET A 84 -32.53 -26.29 -12.30
N GLY A 85 -32.36 -25.60 -11.17
CA GLY A 85 -32.16 -26.22 -9.85
C GLY A 85 -30.70 -26.56 -9.48
N ILE A 86 -29.76 -26.53 -10.43
CA ILE A 86 -28.33 -26.83 -10.20
C ILE A 86 -27.45 -25.57 -10.27
N TRP A 87 -26.32 -25.58 -9.56
CA TRP A 87 -25.31 -24.52 -9.66
C TRP A 87 -24.42 -24.75 -10.88
N VAL A 88 -24.34 -23.75 -11.75
CA VAL A 88 -23.48 -23.77 -12.93
C VAL A 88 -22.67 -22.49 -13.00
N ASN A 89 -21.43 -22.59 -13.51
CA ASN A 89 -20.66 -21.39 -13.84
C ASN A 89 -21.26 -20.80 -15.12
N THR A 90 -21.79 -19.57 -15.06
CA THR A 90 -22.39 -18.94 -16.25
C THR A 90 -21.42 -18.03 -16.97
N ASP A 91 -20.54 -17.36 -16.23
CA ASP A 91 -19.64 -16.33 -16.75
C ASP A 91 -18.26 -16.49 -16.10
N SER A 92 -17.23 -16.03 -16.80
CA SER A 92 -15.85 -16.06 -16.28
C SER A 92 -15.04 -14.89 -16.78
N VAL A 93 -14.16 -14.38 -15.93
CA VAL A 93 -13.26 -13.26 -16.23
C VAL A 93 -11.86 -13.62 -15.79
N GLU A 94 -10.87 -13.29 -16.60
CA GLU A 94 -9.47 -13.39 -16.24
C GLU A 94 -9.01 -12.13 -15.51
N VAL A 95 -8.37 -12.32 -14.37
CA VAL A 95 -7.81 -11.26 -13.53
C VAL A 95 -6.30 -11.41 -13.60
N GLN A 96 -5.62 -10.46 -14.24
CA GLN A 96 -4.17 -10.54 -14.43
C GLN A 96 -3.39 -10.21 -13.16
N ARG A 97 -3.89 -9.24 -12.38
CA ARG A 97 -3.25 -8.82 -11.13
C ARG A 97 -4.23 -8.92 -9.98
N ALA A 98 -3.91 -9.79 -9.05
CA ALA A 98 -4.71 -10.09 -7.89
C ALA A 98 -3.79 -10.76 -6.86
N PRO A 99 -3.02 -9.98 -6.07
CA PRO A 99 -2.10 -10.50 -5.06
C PRO A 99 -2.77 -11.57 -4.19
N SER A 100 -2.08 -12.67 -3.91
CA SER A 100 -2.65 -13.75 -3.08
C SER A 100 -2.92 -13.31 -1.63
N PHE A 101 -2.24 -12.27 -1.18
CA PHE A 101 -2.39 -11.61 0.12
C PHE A 101 -2.15 -10.11 -0.07
N TYR A 102 -2.89 -9.27 0.66
CA TYR A 102 -2.72 -7.81 0.60
C TYR A 102 -3.16 -7.19 1.94
N ALA A 103 -2.19 -6.78 2.75
CA ALA A 103 -2.46 -6.13 4.03
C ALA A 103 -1.92 -4.71 4.02
N ILE A 104 -2.73 -3.76 4.44
CA ILE A 104 -2.36 -2.36 4.64
C ILE A 104 -2.41 -2.10 6.14
N SER A 105 -1.37 -1.48 6.69
CA SER A 105 -1.36 -0.95 8.06
C SER A 105 -1.00 0.52 8.01
N THR A 106 -1.77 1.37 8.68
CA THR A 106 -1.58 2.83 8.64
C THR A 106 -1.45 3.43 10.03
N SER A 107 -0.80 4.60 10.14
CA SER A 107 -0.69 5.34 11.39
C SER A 107 -1.94 6.16 11.75
N ALA A 108 -2.77 6.46 10.74
CA ALA A 108 -4.01 7.23 10.83
C ALA A 108 -5.03 6.65 9.83
N PRO A 109 -6.30 7.11 9.80
CA PRO A 109 -7.26 6.68 8.77
C PRO A 109 -6.67 6.80 7.37
N PHE A 110 -6.90 5.79 6.53
CA PHE A 110 -6.26 5.67 5.21
C PHE A 110 -6.51 6.90 4.33
N ASP A 111 -7.75 7.37 4.29
CA ASP A 111 -8.18 8.51 3.48
C ASP A 111 -7.59 9.85 3.95
N GLU A 112 -7.03 9.92 5.17
CA GLU A 112 -6.30 11.10 5.67
C GLU A 112 -4.81 11.07 5.27
N LEU A 113 -4.27 9.87 5.06
CA LEU A 113 -2.85 9.66 4.71
C LEU A 113 -2.59 9.68 3.21
N VAL A 114 -3.51 9.11 2.43
CA VAL A 114 -3.36 8.91 0.99
C VAL A 114 -4.59 9.48 0.31
N ASN A 115 -4.40 10.55 -0.48
CA ASN A 115 -5.48 11.09 -1.28
C ASN A 115 -5.76 10.20 -2.52
N GLU A 116 -6.93 10.40 -3.15
CA GLU A 116 -7.40 9.57 -4.27
C GLU A 116 -6.46 9.62 -5.49
N ASP A 117 -5.87 10.78 -5.79
CA ASP A 117 -4.94 10.95 -6.91
C ASP A 117 -3.65 10.14 -6.67
N VAL A 118 -3.12 10.20 -5.45
CA VAL A 118 -1.94 9.44 -5.02
C VAL A 118 -2.24 7.95 -4.98
N ASP A 119 -3.39 7.54 -4.45
CA ASP A 119 -3.79 6.14 -4.42
C ASP A 119 -3.90 5.56 -5.83
N SER A 120 -4.56 6.28 -6.74
CA SER A 120 -4.68 5.89 -8.16
C SER A 120 -3.32 5.78 -8.85
N ALA A 121 -2.38 6.68 -8.53
CA ALA A 121 -1.05 6.67 -9.10
C ALA A 121 -0.19 5.51 -8.55
N MET A 122 -0.28 5.24 -7.25
CA MET A 122 0.62 4.34 -6.53
C MET A 122 0.05 2.95 -6.25
N HIS A 123 -1.25 2.76 -6.47
CA HIS A 123 -1.99 1.51 -6.28
C HIS A 123 -1.83 0.96 -4.86
N ILE A 124 -2.29 1.74 -3.88
CA ILE A 124 -2.07 1.45 -2.45
C ILE A 124 -3.29 0.76 -1.86
N SER A 125 -4.50 1.19 -2.22
CA SER A 125 -5.74 0.59 -1.73
C SER A 125 -5.98 -0.79 -2.34
N ILE A 126 -6.79 -1.58 -1.63
CA ILE A 126 -7.18 -2.92 -2.06
C ILE A 126 -7.88 -2.91 -3.44
N PRO A 127 -8.83 -1.99 -3.73
CA PRO A 127 -9.42 -1.87 -5.06
C PRO A 127 -8.38 -1.65 -6.16
N GLU A 128 -7.42 -0.74 -5.96
CA GLU A 128 -6.38 -0.43 -6.95
C GLU A 128 -5.36 -1.56 -7.16
N ALA A 129 -5.17 -2.42 -6.15
CA ALA A 129 -4.30 -3.59 -6.23
C ALA A 129 -4.88 -4.71 -7.12
N VAL A 130 -6.20 -4.75 -7.35
CA VAL A 130 -6.88 -5.77 -8.16
C VAL A 130 -7.19 -5.22 -9.54
N ARG A 131 -6.50 -5.74 -10.56
CA ARG A 131 -6.72 -5.34 -11.96
C ARG A 131 -7.29 -6.45 -12.80
N ILE A 132 -8.46 -6.15 -13.35
CA ILE A 132 -9.16 -6.97 -14.32
C ILE A 132 -8.93 -6.39 -15.71
N PHE A 133 -8.48 -7.23 -16.65
CA PHE A 133 -8.52 -6.88 -18.07
C PHE A 133 -9.75 -7.54 -18.66
N THR A 134 -10.69 -6.73 -19.12
CA THR A 134 -11.87 -7.24 -19.80
C THR A 134 -11.50 -7.59 -21.24
N SER A 135 -11.88 -8.78 -21.71
CA SER A 135 -12.22 -8.94 -23.13
C SER A 135 -13.57 -8.26 -23.36
N GLU A 136 -13.85 -7.79 -24.58
CA GLU A 136 -15.05 -7.01 -24.91
C GLU A 136 -16.40 -7.71 -24.64
N GLU A 137 -16.40 -9.00 -24.25
CA GLU A 137 -17.58 -9.84 -24.05
C GLU A 137 -18.13 -9.88 -22.61
N VAL A 138 -17.48 -9.25 -21.63
CA VAL A 138 -17.93 -9.28 -20.23
C VAL A 138 -18.75 -8.03 -19.90
N SER A 139 -20.00 -8.26 -19.46
CA SER A 139 -20.96 -7.18 -19.22
C SER A 139 -20.71 -6.34 -17.96
N ASP A 140 -19.79 -6.76 -17.07
CA ASP A 140 -19.57 -6.10 -15.77
C ASP A 140 -18.28 -6.52 -15.04
N PRO A 141 -17.09 -6.09 -15.49
CA PRO A 141 -15.82 -6.48 -14.87
C PRO A 141 -15.66 -6.00 -13.42
N GLU A 142 -16.18 -4.82 -13.07
CA GLU A 142 -16.07 -4.25 -11.72
C GLU A 142 -16.73 -5.14 -10.66
N ASN A 143 -17.90 -5.74 -10.98
CA ASN A 143 -18.55 -6.68 -10.07
C ASN A 143 -17.73 -7.95 -9.82
N PHE A 144 -16.88 -8.39 -10.76
CA PHE A 144 -15.95 -9.51 -10.53
C PHE A 144 -14.81 -9.10 -9.59
N ALA A 145 -14.29 -7.87 -9.71
CA ALA A 145 -13.24 -7.37 -8.83
C ALA A 145 -13.76 -7.24 -7.40
N ALA A 146 -14.90 -6.58 -7.21
CA ALA A 146 -15.54 -6.42 -5.92
C ALA A 146 -15.88 -7.78 -5.27
N ALA A 147 -16.36 -8.75 -6.07
CA ALA A 147 -16.62 -10.10 -5.57
C ALA A 147 -15.35 -10.83 -5.12
N LEU A 148 -14.24 -10.69 -5.87
CA LEU A 148 -12.95 -11.27 -5.52
C LEU A 148 -12.39 -10.65 -4.23
N ILE A 149 -12.39 -9.32 -4.14
CA ILE A 149 -11.95 -8.57 -2.96
C ILE A 149 -12.73 -9.05 -1.73
N ARG A 150 -14.06 -9.04 -1.80
CA ARG A 150 -14.93 -9.51 -0.70
C ARG A 150 -14.63 -10.95 -0.27
N ILE A 151 -14.35 -11.86 -1.21
CA ILE A 151 -13.99 -13.25 -0.90
C ILE A 151 -12.66 -13.31 -0.14
N ARG A 152 -11.66 -12.52 -0.57
CA ARG A 152 -10.34 -12.49 0.05
C ARG A 152 -10.35 -11.79 1.41
N GLU A 153 -11.13 -10.74 1.58
CA GLU A 153 -11.36 -10.08 2.87
C GLU A 153 -11.99 -11.05 3.86
N LYS A 154 -13.05 -11.76 3.45
CA LYS A 154 -13.70 -12.77 4.30
C LYS A 154 -12.74 -13.92 4.67
N ALA A 155 -11.74 -14.19 3.84
CA ALA A 155 -10.71 -15.19 4.11
C ALA A 155 -9.53 -14.63 4.93
N GLY A 156 -9.53 -13.35 5.32
CA GLY A 156 -8.45 -12.68 6.04
C GLY A 156 -7.19 -12.44 5.20
N LEU A 157 -7.28 -12.60 3.88
CA LEU A 157 -6.15 -12.41 2.96
C LEU A 157 -5.97 -10.94 2.58
N TYR A 158 -7.09 -10.21 2.53
CA TYR A 158 -7.14 -8.78 2.23
C TYR A 158 -7.62 -8.04 3.47
N LYS A 159 -6.85 -7.06 3.94
CA LYS A 159 -7.21 -6.28 5.14
C LYS A 159 -6.57 -4.91 5.18
N ILE A 160 -7.23 -4.01 5.89
CA ILE A 160 -6.72 -2.71 6.26
C ILE A 160 -6.82 -2.55 7.78
N ASP A 161 -5.67 -2.33 8.42
CA ASP A 161 -5.50 -2.17 9.85
C ASP A 161 -5.14 -0.70 10.13
N GLU A 162 -6.17 0.15 10.27
CA GLU A 162 -5.97 1.58 10.51
C GLU A 162 -5.54 1.89 11.94
N GLY A 163 -4.60 2.82 12.10
CA GLY A 163 -4.05 3.22 13.40
C GLY A 163 -3.16 2.17 14.07
N ASN A 164 -2.68 1.19 13.30
CA ASN A 164 -1.86 0.08 13.79
C ASN A 164 -0.35 0.30 13.57
N VAL A 165 0.04 1.35 12.83
CA VAL A 165 1.44 1.82 12.78
C VAL A 165 1.68 2.79 13.93
N ASN A 166 2.60 2.43 14.83
CA ASN A 166 3.04 3.32 15.90
C ASN A 166 4.15 4.23 15.36
N ILE A 167 4.06 5.52 15.66
CA ILE A 167 5.11 6.50 15.37
C ILE A 167 5.64 7.06 16.69
N THR A 168 6.96 7.07 16.86
CA THR A 168 7.65 7.61 18.03
C THR A 168 8.59 8.74 17.63
N ASP A 169 8.45 9.88 18.30
CA ASP A 169 9.30 11.07 18.12
C ASP A 169 9.43 11.55 16.66
N ASP A 170 8.36 11.42 15.86
CA ASP A 170 8.33 11.75 14.43
C ASP A 170 9.45 11.10 13.60
N THR A 171 10.04 10.01 14.12
CA THR A 171 11.28 9.44 13.61
C THR A 171 11.15 7.93 13.45
N LEU A 172 10.79 7.21 14.50
CA LEU A 172 10.70 5.76 14.45
C LEU A 172 9.27 5.33 14.16
N PHE A 173 9.12 4.23 13.43
CA PHE A 173 7.83 3.60 13.26
C PHE A 173 7.92 2.08 13.34
N ASP A 174 6.85 1.45 13.78
CA ASP A 174 6.69 0.01 13.77
C ASP A 174 5.24 -0.44 13.59
N THR A 175 5.05 -1.61 13.00
CA THR A 175 3.75 -2.28 12.88
C THR A 175 3.93 -3.79 12.86
N ARG A 176 2.93 -4.51 13.36
CA ARG A 176 2.85 -5.97 13.25
C ARG A 176 1.85 -6.36 12.17
N ILE A 177 2.24 -7.27 11.29
CA ILE A 177 1.38 -7.82 10.24
C ILE A 177 1.17 -9.31 10.50
N GLU A 178 -0.08 -9.65 10.78
CA GLU A 178 -0.52 -11.04 10.88
C GLU A 178 -0.56 -11.72 9.51
N LEU A 179 0.04 -12.90 9.43
CA LEU A 179 0.11 -13.76 8.27
C LEU A 179 -0.78 -14.99 8.53
N PRO A 180 -1.89 -15.18 7.78
CA PRO A 180 -2.84 -16.26 8.06
C PRO A 180 -2.29 -17.63 7.65
N ALA A 181 -2.89 -18.72 8.14
CA ALA A 181 -2.42 -20.08 7.87
C ALA A 181 -2.52 -20.52 6.38
N ASN A 182 -3.37 -19.86 5.60
CA ASN A 182 -3.68 -20.20 4.20
C ASN A 182 -2.91 -19.34 3.18
N LEU A 183 -1.71 -18.88 3.55
CA LEU A 183 -0.84 -18.14 2.63
C LEU A 183 -0.38 -18.98 1.44
N THR A 184 -0.16 -18.30 0.32
CA THR A 184 0.42 -18.89 -0.88
C THR A 184 1.94 -18.76 -0.83
N GLU A 185 2.66 -19.83 -1.16
CA GLU A 185 4.12 -19.80 -1.27
C GLU A 185 4.58 -18.83 -2.39
N GLY A 186 5.62 -18.05 -2.11
CA GLY A 186 6.25 -17.15 -3.06
C GLY A 186 6.83 -15.91 -2.39
N THR A 187 7.19 -14.93 -3.19
CA THR A 187 7.76 -13.67 -2.71
C THR A 187 6.67 -12.73 -2.22
N TYR A 188 6.86 -12.22 -1.00
CA TYR A 188 6.03 -11.16 -0.42
C TYR A 188 6.82 -9.86 -0.46
N ARG A 189 6.23 -8.81 -0.99
CA ARG A 189 6.84 -7.49 -1.08
C ARG A 189 6.23 -6.59 -0.02
N THR A 190 7.09 -5.86 0.68
CA THR A 190 6.68 -4.80 1.60
C THR A 190 6.96 -3.45 0.94
N ARG A 191 5.94 -2.59 0.88
CA ARG A 191 6.03 -1.20 0.44
C ARG A 191 5.72 -0.32 1.65
N ILE A 192 6.51 0.72 1.87
CA ILE A 192 6.33 1.67 2.97
C ILE A 192 6.25 3.05 2.34
N PHE A 193 5.25 3.84 2.74
CA PHE A 193 5.05 5.20 2.29
C PHE A 193 5.08 6.13 3.48
N LEU A 194 5.93 7.15 3.43
CA LEU A 194 5.81 8.31 4.31
C LEU A 194 4.88 9.29 3.63
N THR A 195 3.93 9.81 4.40
CA THR A 195 2.92 10.73 3.91
C THR A 195 2.86 11.97 4.78
N ARG A 196 2.51 13.11 4.18
CA ARG A 196 2.26 14.38 4.88
C ARG A 196 1.14 15.11 4.17
N GLY A 197 0.02 15.33 4.86
CA GLY A 197 -1.14 16.03 4.29
C GLY A 197 -1.75 15.35 3.07
N GLY A 198 -1.79 14.01 3.04
CA GLY A 198 -2.36 13.22 1.94
C GLY A 198 -1.40 12.90 0.79
N GLU A 199 -0.19 13.47 0.79
CA GLU A 199 0.83 13.30 -0.25
C GLU A 199 1.96 12.38 0.20
N ILE A 200 2.54 11.62 -0.74
CA ILE A 200 3.72 10.79 -0.46
C ILE A 200 4.99 11.64 -0.55
N VAL A 201 5.75 11.65 0.54
CA VAL A 201 7.04 12.37 0.62
C VAL A 201 8.23 11.46 0.42
N ALA A 202 8.09 10.16 0.71
CA ALA A 202 9.09 9.13 0.45
C ALA A 202 8.44 7.75 0.36
N ASP A 203 9.05 6.84 -0.39
CA ASP A 203 8.66 5.44 -0.45
C ASP A 203 9.86 4.49 -0.33
N TYR A 204 9.61 3.28 0.14
CA TYR A 204 10.60 2.22 0.27
C TYR A 204 9.98 0.87 -0.06
N THR A 205 10.71 0.04 -0.79
CA THR A 205 10.27 -1.28 -1.21
C THR A 205 11.38 -2.29 -1.00
N THR A 206 11.03 -3.44 -0.43
CA THR A 206 11.95 -4.59 -0.30
C THR A 206 11.85 -5.59 -1.45
#